data_AF-A0A9P9EJC1-F1
#
_entry.id   AF-A0A9P9EJC1-F1
#
_cell.length_a   1.000
_cell.length_b   1.000
_cell.length_c   1.000
_cell.angle_alpha   90.00
_cell.angle_beta   90.00
_cell.angle_gamma   90.00
#
_symmetry.space_group_name_H-M   'P 1'
#
loop_
_entity.id
_entity.type
_entity.pdbx_description
1 polymer ?
#
loop_
_entity_poly.entity_id
_entity_poly.type
_entity_poly.pdbx_seq_one_letter_code
_entity_poly.pdbx_strand_id
1 'polypeptide(L)'
;MVLGTMPTFNANMVGQNKNFDALATRHRRLGTTYLTNSVGQKLYYTIDPENFDAVYGKCWQGWGVESARAAEPQPFCRRRFITTDSQEWKQIRDSMDSAFNIHNSNLSESFRKAIDEVIRTLPIDGSTIDLQPVLSNFFLDVAGEFLIGKRFKESAGAGTGPPVDATDFLEAFHKGSPWVHFRVFFGSISQCFPNRTFEKYCERLHFYINCYIDDELRKIEQIMSLKTVTRISKIYSPLRAELETRR
;
A
#
# COMPACT_ATOMS: atom_id res chain seq x y z
N MET A 1 12.37 -16.60 6.63
CA MET A 1 12.75 -16.77 5.20
C MET A 1 12.31 -15.53 4.45
N VAL A 2 13.23 -14.69 3.97
CA VAL A 2 12.86 -13.54 3.14
C VAL A 2 12.57 -14.07 1.74
N LEU A 3 11.29 -14.33 1.45
CA LEU A 3 10.84 -14.45 0.06
C LEU A 3 10.83 -13.04 -0.51
N GLY A 4 11.99 -12.67 -1.05
CA GLY A 4 12.21 -11.50 -1.87
C GLY A 4 13.16 -11.93 -2.98
N THR A 5 12.66 -12.00 -4.20
CA THR A 5 13.52 -12.04 -5.38
C THR A 5 14.34 -10.76 -5.39
N MET A 6 15.64 -10.82 -5.10
CA MET A 6 16.51 -9.68 -5.37
C MET A 6 16.95 -9.72 -6.84
N PRO A 7 16.72 -8.64 -7.60
CA PRO A 7 17.67 -8.25 -8.64
C PRO A 7 18.95 -7.76 -7.96
N THR A 8 20.11 -8.11 -8.52
CA THR A 8 21.30 -7.28 -8.34
C THR A 8 20.90 -5.84 -8.71
N PHE A 9 21.13 -4.89 -7.81
CA PHE A 9 20.82 -3.48 -7.99
C PHE A 9 21.64 -2.92 -9.16
N ASN A 10 21.07 -3.00 -10.36
CA ASN A 10 21.58 -2.39 -11.57
C ASN A 10 20.38 -1.77 -12.27
N ALA A 11 20.33 -0.44 -12.29
CA ALA A 11 19.22 0.33 -12.87
C ALA A 11 18.97 0.01 -14.36
N ASN A 12 19.94 -0.63 -15.04
CA ASN A 12 19.82 -1.04 -16.44
C ASN A 12 19.20 -2.45 -16.64
N MET A 13 18.76 -3.15 -15.59
CA MET A 13 18.27 -4.53 -15.70
C MET A 13 16.75 -4.73 -15.59
N VAL A 14 15.98 -3.64 -15.63
CA VAL A 14 14.51 -3.67 -15.65
C VAL A 14 13.95 -4.36 -16.92
N GLY A 15 14.78 -4.60 -17.95
CA GLY A 15 14.37 -5.19 -19.22
C GLY A 15 14.78 -6.66 -19.49
N GLN A 16 15.36 -7.41 -18.55
CA GLN A 16 15.84 -8.77 -18.87
C GLN A 16 15.43 -9.83 -17.83
N ASN A 17 14.70 -10.85 -18.32
CA ASN A 17 14.21 -12.07 -17.64
C ASN A 17 15.28 -12.94 -16.94
N LYS A 18 16.54 -12.49 -16.87
CA LYS A 18 17.71 -13.26 -16.47
C LYS A 18 17.71 -13.74 -15.02
N ASN A 19 16.91 -13.13 -14.14
CA ASN A 19 16.88 -13.48 -12.71
C ASN A 19 16.08 -14.76 -12.42
N PHE A 20 14.93 -14.94 -13.07
CA PHE A 20 14.15 -16.18 -12.94
C PHE A 20 14.92 -17.35 -13.53
N ASP A 21 15.58 -17.12 -14.68
CA ASP A 21 16.45 -18.12 -15.31
C ASP A 21 17.62 -18.51 -14.41
N ALA A 22 18.19 -17.57 -13.66
CA ALA A 22 19.28 -17.84 -12.72
C ALA A 22 18.83 -18.70 -11.53
N LEU A 23 17.67 -18.42 -10.93
CA LEU A 23 17.12 -19.22 -9.82
C LEU A 23 16.73 -20.63 -10.30
N ALA A 24 16.04 -20.73 -11.43
CA ALA A 24 15.70 -22.01 -12.04
C ALA A 24 16.96 -22.83 -12.36
N THR A 25 18.02 -22.19 -12.87
CA THR A 25 19.31 -22.84 -13.12
C THR A 25 19.99 -23.31 -11.83
N ARG A 26 19.92 -22.53 -10.75
CA ARG A 26 20.45 -22.95 -9.44
C ARG A 26 19.71 -24.16 -8.90
N HIS A 27 18.38 -24.20 -8.96
CA HIS A 27 17.62 -25.38 -8.55
C HIS A 27 17.92 -26.61 -9.43
N ARG A 28 18.07 -26.43 -10.74
CA ARG A 28 18.52 -27.52 -11.63
C ARG A 28 19.90 -28.07 -11.25
N ARG A 29 20.80 -27.22 -10.74
CA ARG A 29 22.18 -27.62 -10.39
C ARG A 29 22.34 -28.12 -8.95
N LEU A 30 21.67 -27.49 -7.99
CA LEU A 30 21.88 -27.70 -6.55
C LEU A 30 20.76 -28.53 -5.91
N GLY A 31 19.69 -28.81 -6.65
CA GLY A 31 18.54 -29.59 -6.19
C GLY A 31 17.34 -28.74 -5.76
N THR A 32 16.34 -29.40 -5.20
CA THR A 32 15.06 -28.79 -4.80
C THR A 32 15.23 -27.77 -3.69
N THR A 33 16.19 -28.00 -2.77
CA THR A 33 16.48 -27.10 -1.64
C THR A 33 17.97 -26.85 -1.53
N TYR A 34 18.37 -25.58 -1.40
CA TYR A 34 19.77 -25.21 -1.21
C TYR A 34 19.91 -24.01 -0.26
N LEU A 35 21.10 -23.91 0.35
CA LEU A 35 21.48 -22.82 1.25
C LEU A 35 22.46 -21.89 0.55
N THR A 36 22.26 -20.58 0.69
CA THR A 36 23.27 -19.56 0.34
C THR A 36 23.56 -18.66 1.53
N ASN A 37 24.74 -18.08 1.56
CA ASN A 37 25.07 -16.99 2.46
C ASN A 37 25.03 -15.67 1.66
N SER A 38 24.11 -14.78 2.02
CA SER A 38 23.97 -13.45 1.44
C SER A 38 24.26 -12.41 2.49
N VAL A 39 25.41 -11.74 2.39
CA VAL A 39 25.81 -10.65 3.30
C VAL A 39 25.74 -11.07 4.79
N GLY A 40 26.19 -12.29 5.11
CA GLY A 40 26.18 -12.81 6.48
C GLY A 40 24.86 -13.46 6.90
N GLN A 41 23.81 -13.38 6.07
CA GLN A 41 22.53 -14.03 6.32
C GLN A 41 22.42 -15.37 5.59
N LYS A 42 22.00 -16.40 6.33
CA LYS A 42 21.66 -17.72 5.76
C LYS A 42 20.30 -17.64 5.08
N LEU A 43 20.27 -17.82 3.76
CA LEU A 43 19.05 -17.87 2.96
C LEU A 43 18.85 -19.28 2.42
N TYR A 44 17.74 -19.89 2.81
CA TYR A 44 17.28 -21.17 2.28
C TYR A 44 16.34 -20.92 1.10
N TYR A 45 16.64 -21.52 -0.04
CA TYR A 45 15.80 -21.52 -1.23
C TYR A 45 15.23 -22.92 -1.41
N THR A 46 13.94 -23.02 -1.65
CA THR A 46 13.27 -24.31 -1.85
C THR A 46 12.18 -24.21 -2.91
N ILE A 47 12.11 -25.23 -3.76
CA ILE A 47 10.97 -25.53 -4.65
C ILE A 47 10.25 -26.82 -4.21
N ASP A 48 10.58 -27.34 -3.04
CA ASP A 48 10.03 -28.59 -2.52
C ASP A 48 8.63 -28.33 -1.92
N PRO A 49 7.58 -29.00 -2.40
CA PRO A 49 6.21 -28.81 -1.88
C PRO A 49 6.08 -29.14 -0.40
N GLU A 50 6.87 -30.07 0.15
CA GLU A 50 6.81 -30.40 1.58
C GLU A 50 7.27 -29.24 2.45
N ASN A 51 8.27 -28.48 1.99
CA ASN A 51 8.73 -27.29 2.70
C ASN A 51 7.69 -26.16 2.62
N PHE A 52 6.98 -26.02 1.49
CA PHE A 52 5.87 -25.07 1.41
C PHE A 52 4.73 -25.45 2.35
N ASP A 53 4.34 -26.72 2.41
CA ASP A 53 3.32 -27.21 3.35
C ASP A 53 3.75 -27.04 4.81
N ALA A 54 5.03 -27.26 5.12
CA ALA A 54 5.56 -26.99 6.45
C ALA A 54 5.47 -25.50 6.82
N VAL A 55 5.90 -24.59 5.93
CA VAL A 55 5.95 -23.14 6.19
C VAL A 55 4.56 -22.51 6.22
N TYR A 56 3.68 -22.86 5.28
CA TYR A 56 2.39 -22.20 5.10
C TYR A 56 1.19 -23.00 5.63
N GLY A 57 1.36 -24.29 5.88
CA GLY A 57 0.29 -25.19 6.33
C GLY A 57 0.47 -25.63 7.79
N LYS A 58 1.38 -26.57 8.04
CA LYS A 58 1.48 -27.30 9.31
C LYS A 58 2.17 -26.52 10.43
N CYS A 59 3.24 -25.80 10.12
CA CYS A 59 4.11 -25.20 11.13
C CYS A 59 4.13 -23.67 11.05
N TRP A 60 3.11 -23.05 10.44
CA TRP A 60 3.11 -21.62 10.12
C TRP A 60 3.35 -20.71 11.33
N GLN A 61 2.94 -21.09 12.55
CA GLN A 61 3.20 -20.28 13.75
C GLN A 61 4.68 -20.13 14.10
N GLY A 62 5.54 -21.06 13.65
CA GLY A 62 6.99 -20.99 13.84
C GLY A 62 7.70 -20.12 12.80
N TRP A 63 6.96 -19.59 11.82
CA TRP A 63 7.48 -18.77 10.74
C TRP A 63 6.92 -17.36 10.81
N GLY A 64 7.75 -16.38 10.44
CA GLY A 64 7.39 -14.98 10.52
C GLY A 64 8.23 -14.12 9.58
N VAL A 65 7.74 -12.90 9.33
CA VAL A 65 8.44 -11.90 8.52
C VAL A 65 9.01 -10.77 9.37
N GLU A 66 8.55 -10.61 10.61
CA GLU A 66 8.90 -9.50 11.50
C GLU A 66 10.42 -9.44 11.73
N SER A 67 11.06 -10.56 12.05
CA SER A 67 12.50 -10.58 12.31
C SER A 67 13.35 -10.08 11.13
N ALA A 68 12.83 -10.17 9.90
CA ALA A 68 13.50 -9.72 8.70
C ALA A 68 12.99 -8.38 8.16
N ARG A 69 11.82 -7.91 8.60
CA ARG A 69 11.12 -6.74 8.03
C ARG A 69 10.70 -5.69 9.07
N ALA A 70 10.89 -5.89 10.36
CA ALA A 70 10.37 -4.96 11.38
C ALA A 70 11.04 -3.58 11.35
N ALA A 71 12.36 -3.55 11.17
CA ALA A 71 13.15 -2.31 11.27
C ALA A 71 13.36 -1.61 9.92
N GLU A 72 13.53 -2.39 8.86
CA GLU A 72 14.06 -1.91 7.58
C GLU A 72 13.12 -1.03 6.73
N PRO A 73 11.81 -1.32 6.61
CA PRO A 73 10.89 -0.50 5.84
C PRO A 73 10.31 0.67 6.65
N GLN A 74 10.67 0.84 7.94
CA GLN A 74 9.99 1.75 8.87
C GLN A 74 9.78 3.19 8.36
N PRO A 75 10.74 3.83 7.65
CA PRO A 75 10.52 5.16 7.07
C PRO A 75 9.42 5.16 6.00
N PHE A 76 9.30 4.09 5.21
CA PHE A 76 8.36 3.96 4.11
C PHE A 76 7.01 3.40 4.57
N CYS A 77 7.04 2.22 5.18
CA CYS A 77 5.90 1.61 5.86
C CYS A 77 6.26 1.45 7.33
N ARG A 78 5.59 2.25 8.18
CA ARG A 78 5.68 2.10 9.65
C ARG A 78 5.32 0.68 10.07
N ARG A 79 5.64 0.31 11.31
CA ARG A 79 5.26 -0.97 11.93
C ARG A 79 3.74 -1.20 11.78
N ARG A 80 3.37 -2.11 10.87
CA ARG A 80 2.00 -2.42 10.43
C ARG A 80 1.93 -3.88 9.97
N PHE A 81 0.78 -4.31 9.46
CA PHE A 81 0.49 -5.70 9.09
C PHE A 81 1.49 -6.37 8.10
N ILE A 82 2.28 -5.62 7.33
CA ILE A 82 3.31 -6.20 6.44
C ILE A 82 4.67 -6.44 7.14
N THR A 83 4.84 -5.90 8.35
CA THR A 83 6.10 -5.92 9.11
C THR A 83 5.98 -6.62 10.46
N THR A 84 4.77 -7.00 10.89
CA THR A 84 4.49 -7.58 12.20
C THR A 84 3.99 -9.00 12.06
N ASP A 85 4.23 -9.84 13.07
CA ASP A 85 3.74 -11.20 13.12
C ASP A 85 2.71 -11.39 14.26
N SER A 86 2.17 -12.61 14.37
CA SER A 86 1.38 -13.08 15.52
C SER A 86 0.12 -12.23 15.82
N GLN A 87 -0.09 -11.83 17.08
CA GLN A 87 -1.32 -11.19 17.54
C GLN A 87 -1.50 -9.78 16.98
N GLU A 88 -0.41 -9.01 16.86
CA GLU A 88 -0.46 -7.66 16.27
C GLU A 88 -0.86 -7.73 14.80
N TRP A 89 -0.27 -8.68 14.04
CA TRP A 89 -0.69 -8.96 12.68
C TRP A 89 -2.18 -9.30 12.60
N LYS A 90 -2.65 -10.23 13.43
CA LYS A 90 -4.05 -10.69 13.43
C LYS A 90 -5.02 -9.55 13.71
N GLN A 91 -4.75 -8.73 14.73
CA GLN A 91 -5.60 -7.59 15.10
C GLN A 91 -5.75 -6.58 13.95
N ILE A 92 -4.65 -6.26 13.27
CA ILE A 92 -4.69 -5.34 12.13
C ILE A 92 -5.40 -6.00 10.94
N ARG A 93 -5.14 -7.29 10.69
CA ARG A 93 -5.74 -8.05 9.59
C ARG A 93 -7.26 -8.17 9.73
N ASP A 94 -7.74 -8.50 10.93
CA ASP A 94 -9.17 -8.59 11.26
C ASP A 94 -9.87 -7.24 11.06
N SER A 95 -9.20 -6.14 11.46
CA SER A 95 -9.70 -4.78 11.22
C SER A 95 -9.81 -4.47 9.73
N MET A 96 -8.79 -4.85 8.94
CA MET A 96 -8.82 -4.68 7.49
C MET A 96 -9.94 -5.51 6.85
N ASP A 97 -10.09 -6.79 7.20
CA ASP A 97 -11.13 -7.66 6.63
C ASP A 97 -12.52 -7.06 6.73
N SER A 98 -12.84 -6.45 7.87
CA SER A 98 -14.10 -5.73 8.05
C SER A 98 -14.27 -4.58 7.06
N ALA A 99 -13.22 -3.79 6.82
CA ALA A 99 -13.24 -2.70 5.85
C ALA A 99 -13.37 -3.22 4.40
N PHE A 100 -12.59 -4.24 4.03
CA PHE A 100 -12.64 -4.82 2.68
C PHE A 100 -14.04 -5.39 2.35
N ASN A 101 -14.68 -6.05 3.31
CA ASN A 101 -16.03 -6.60 3.11
C ASN A 101 -17.09 -5.52 2.92
N ILE A 102 -16.97 -4.38 3.60
CA ILE A 102 -17.90 -3.24 3.44
C ILE A 102 -17.75 -2.61 2.04
N HIS A 103 -16.52 -2.43 1.57
CA HIS A 103 -16.23 -1.75 0.30
C HIS A 103 -16.39 -2.64 -0.96
N ASN A 104 -16.38 -3.97 -0.82
CA ASN A 104 -16.45 -4.90 -1.95
C ASN A 104 -17.70 -4.77 -2.83
N SER A 105 -18.84 -4.37 -2.26
CA SER A 105 -20.10 -4.27 -3.03
C SER A 105 -20.08 -3.15 -4.09
N ASN A 106 -19.31 -2.08 -3.87
CA ASN A 106 -19.21 -0.94 -4.78
C ASN A 106 -18.00 -1.03 -5.74
N LEU A 107 -16.99 -1.84 -5.40
CA LEU A 107 -15.73 -1.94 -6.14
C LEU A 107 -15.93 -2.37 -7.60
N SER A 108 -16.89 -3.26 -7.88
CA SER A 108 -17.16 -3.73 -9.24
C SER A 108 -17.59 -2.60 -10.17
N GLU A 109 -18.39 -1.65 -9.68
CA GLU A 109 -18.89 -0.54 -10.49
C GLU A 109 -17.81 0.52 -10.67
N SER A 110 -17.06 0.82 -9.62
CA SER A 110 -15.88 1.70 -9.66
C SER A 110 -14.83 1.20 -10.65
N PHE A 111 -14.52 -0.10 -10.61
CA PHE A 111 -13.59 -0.74 -11.54
C PHE A 111 -14.10 -0.64 -12.99
N ARG A 112 -15.38 -0.93 -13.22
CA ARG A 112 -16.01 -0.85 -14.55
C ARG A 112 -15.93 0.57 -15.12
N LYS A 113 -16.26 1.58 -14.33
CA LYS A 113 -16.16 2.99 -14.75
C LYS A 113 -14.72 3.38 -15.08
N ALA A 114 -13.78 3.01 -14.21
CA ALA A 114 -12.36 3.32 -14.40
C ALA A 114 -11.79 2.63 -15.66
N ILE A 115 -12.16 1.38 -15.94
CA ILE A 115 -11.67 0.68 -17.13
C ILE A 115 -12.31 1.23 -18.41
N ASP A 116 -13.60 1.58 -18.38
CA ASP A 116 -14.27 2.23 -19.51
C ASP A 116 -13.61 3.58 -19.86
N GLU A 117 -13.18 4.34 -18.85
CA GLU A 117 -12.39 5.57 -19.06
C GLU A 117 -11.04 5.28 -19.70
N VAL A 118 -10.31 4.28 -19.20
CA VAL A 118 -9.02 3.88 -19.79
C VAL A 118 -9.20 3.49 -21.25
N ILE A 119 -10.17 2.62 -21.57
CA ILE A 119 -10.44 2.15 -22.93
C ILE A 119 -10.72 3.34 -23.88
N ARG A 120 -11.46 4.36 -23.42
CA ARG A 120 -11.74 5.57 -24.21
C ARG A 120 -10.48 6.41 -24.51
N THR A 121 -9.45 6.32 -23.68
CA THR A 121 -8.17 7.02 -23.91
C THR A 121 -7.22 6.26 -24.84
N LEU A 122 -7.50 4.98 -25.11
CA LEU A 122 -6.68 4.17 -26.01
C LEU A 122 -6.90 4.61 -27.46
N PRO A 123 -5.82 4.71 -28.27
CA PRO A 123 -5.95 5.07 -29.66
C PRO A 123 -6.59 3.92 -30.47
N ILE A 124 -7.50 4.28 -31.39
CA ILE A 124 -8.27 3.34 -32.22
C ILE A 124 -7.54 3.06 -33.56
N ASP A 125 -6.50 3.84 -33.86
CA ASP A 125 -5.77 3.84 -35.13
C ASP A 125 -4.77 2.68 -35.28
N GLY A 126 -4.69 1.77 -34.29
CA GLY A 126 -3.75 0.65 -34.27
C GLY A 126 -2.31 1.04 -33.91
N SER A 127 -2.08 2.27 -33.43
CA SER A 127 -0.78 2.70 -32.94
C SER A 127 -0.33 1.92 -31.70
N THR A 128 0.98 1.76 -31.57
CA THR A 128 1.58 1.14 -30.37
C THR A 128 1.70 2.19 -29.27
N ILE A 129 1.23 1.84 -28.07
CA ILE A 129 1.36 2.68 -26.89
C ILE A 129 2.04 1.92 -25.74
N ASP A 130 2.64 2.66 -24.83
CA ASP A 130 3.10 2.11 -23.55
C ASP A 130 1.92 2.08 -22.55
N LEU A 131 1.49 0.87 -22.18
CA LEU A 131 0.41 0.65 -21.22
C LEU A 131 0.85 0.80 -19.76
N GLN A 132 2.15 0.78 -19.45
CA GLN A 132 2.63 0.84 -18.07
C GLN A 132 2.11 2.10 -17.34
N PRO A 133 2.31 3.34 -17.83
CA PRO A 133 1.81 4.53 -17.13
C PRO A 133 0.28 4.60 -17.09
N VAL A 134 -0.40 4.09 -18.12
CA VAL A 134 -1.87 4.03 -18.17
C VAL A 134 -2.41 3.14 -17.05
N LEU A 135 -1.85 1.93 -16.92
CA LEU A 135 -2.25 0.97 -15.91
C LEU A 135 -1.83 1.42 -14.51
N SER A 136 -0.66 2.03 -14.33
CA SER A 136 -0.24 2.57 -13.02
C SER A 136 -1.21 3.63 -12.49
N ASN A 137 -1.65 4.56 -13.34
CA ASN A 137 -2.66 5.56 -12.97
C ASN A 137 -4.03 4.93 -12.70
N PHE A 138 -4.45 3.99 -13.54
CA PHE A 138 -5.69 3.23 -13.34
C PHE A 138 -5.72 2.51 -12.00
N PHE A 139 -4.65 1.76 -11.66
CA PHE A 139 -4.55 1.06 -10.38
C PHE A 139 -4.55 2.03 -9.21
N LEU A 140 -3.90 3.19 -9.33
CA LEU A 140 -3.90 4.20 -8.29
C LEU A 140 -5.30 4.77 -8.05
N ASP A 141 -6.04 5.09 -9.11
CA ASP A 141 -7.42 5.59 -9.01
C ASP A 141 -8.36 4.57 -8.38
N VAL A 142 -8.31 3.31 -8.84
CA VAL A 142 -9.15 2.22 -8.28
C VAL A 142 -8.78 1.95 -6.83
N ALA A 143 -7.49 1.89 -6.49
CA ALA A 143 -7.04 1.68 -5.12
C ALA A 143 -7.41 2.87 -4.22
N GLY A 144 -7.33 4.10 -4.72
CA GLY A 144 -7.77 5.30 -4.01
C GLY A 144 -9.26 5.29 -3.72
N GLU A 145 -10.07 4.99 -4.72
CA GLU A 145 -11.52 4.90 -4.53
C GLU A 145 -11.88 3.78 -3.57
N PHE A 146 -11.20 2.65 -3.64
CA PHE A 146 -11.44 1.53 -2.75
C PHE A 146 -11.00 1.78 -1.29
N LEU A 147 -9.80 2.31 -1.08
CA LEU A 147 -9.21 2.47 0.26
C LEU A 147 -9.61 3.78 0.93
N ILE A 148 -9.81 4.84 0.16
CA ILE A 148 -10.00 6.23 0.64
C ILE A 148 -11.38 6.76 0.23
N GLY A 149 -12.09 6.10 -0.69
CA GLY A 149 -13.38 6.58 -1.20
C GLY A 149 -13.26 7.69 -2.24
N LYS A 150 -12.04 8.01 -2.72
CA LYS A 150 -11.78 9.08 -3.69
C LYS A 150 -10.79 8.67 -4.75
N ARG A 151 -11.06 9.03 -6.00
CA ARG A 151 -10.10 8.88 -7.10
C ARG A 151 -9.05 9.99 -7.02
N PHE A 152 -7.82 9.67 -7.40
CA PHE A 152 -6.69 10.60 -7.34
C PHE A 152 -6.87 11.71 -8.38
N LYS A 153 -7.33 11.34 -9.58
CA LYS A 153 -7.69 12.25 -10.68
C LYS A 153 -8.73 13.30 -10.29
N GLU A 154 -9.73 12.95 -9.49
CA GLU A 154 -10.82 13.84 -9.09
C GLU A 154 -10.38 14.83 -8.01
N SER A 155 -9.50 14.38 -7.11
CA SER A 155 -8.97 15.17 -6.01
C SER A 155 -8.06 16.32 -6.48
N ALA A 156 -7.38 16.16 -7.62
CA ALA A 156 -6.52 17.18 -8.22
C ALA A 156 -7.30 18.34 -8.87
N GLY A 157 -8.52 18.09 -9.38
CA GLY A 157 -9.31 19.08 -10.11
C GLY A 157 -10.31 19.87 -9.25
N ALA A 158 -10.71 19.32 -8.10
CA ALA A 158 -11.85 19.84 -7.33
C ALA A 158 -11.50 20.88 -6.24
N GLY A 159 -10.22 21.26 -6.07
CA GLY A 159 -9.77 22.20 -5.03
C GLY A 159 -10.06 21.75 -3.58
N THR A 160 -10.51 20.51 -3.41
CA THR A 160 -10.98 19.90 -2.15
C THR A 160 -10.12 18.69 -1.75
N GLY A 161 -9.10 18.35 -2.53
CA GLY A 161 -8.05 17.38 -2.21
C GLY A 161 -6.69 18.06 -2.00
N PRO A 162 -5.66 17.33 -1.52
CA PRO A 162 -4.30 17.84 -1.49
C PRO A 162 -3.91 18.40 -2.88
N PRO A 163 -3.11 19.48 -2.95
CA PRO A 163 -2.69 20.12 -4.20
C PRO A 163 -1.71 19.28 -5.04
N VAL A 164 -1.73 17.96 -4.88
CA VAL A 164 -0.65 17.07 -5.26
C VAL A 164 -1.09 16.18 -6.42
N ASP A 165 -0.33 16.29 -7.50
CA ASP A 165 -0.42 15.50 -8.72
C ASP A 165 -0.27 13.99 -8.41
N ALA A 166 -1.17 13.18 -8.95
CA ALA A 166 -1.09 11.71 -8.90
C ALA A 166 0.26 11.20 -9.44
N THR A 167 0.84 11.94 -10.39
CA THR A 167 2.16 11.67 -10.98
C THR A 167 3.28 11.82 -9.95
N ASP A 168 3.23 12.83 -9.07
CA ASP A 168 4.24 13.05 -8.02
C ASP A 168 4.17 11.92 -6.96
N PHE A 169 2.96 11.45 -6.63
CA PHE A 169 2.79 10.28 -5.78
C PHE A 169 3.39 9.01 -6.42
N LEU A 170 3.06 8.73 -7.68
CA LEU A 170 3.59 7.56 -8.40
C LEU A 170 5.11 7.63 -8.55
N GLU A 171 5.65 8.82 -8.82
CA GLU A 171 7.09 9.04 -8.91
C GLU A 171 7.77 8.75 -7.56
N ALA A 172 7.25 9.30 -6.46
CA ALA A 172 7.78 9.04 -5.13
C ALA A 172 7.68 7.55 -4.76
N PHE A 173 6.58 6.89 -5.13
CA PHE A 173 6.38 5.45 -4.90
C PHE A 173 7.37 4.60 -5.69
N HIS A 174 7.50 4.85 -7.00
CA HIS A 174 8.42 4.11 -7.88
C HIS A 174 9.89 4.36 -7.52
N LYS A 175 10.27 5.58 -7.15
CA LYS A 175 11.65 5.90 -6.76
C LYS A 175 11.98 5.47 -5.33
N GLY A 176 11.00 5.44 -4.42
CA GLY A 176 11.15 4.99 -3.04
C GLY A 176 11.19 3.46 -2.89
N SER A 177 10.42 2.72 -3.68
CA SER A 177 10.30 1.26 -3.55
C SER A 177 11.64 0.49 -3.65
N PRO A 178 12.57 0.81 -4.58
CA PRO A 178 13.87 0.14 -4.64
C PRO A 178 14.70 0.30 -3.37
N TRP A 179 14.56 1.42 -2.64
CA TRP A 179 15.26 1.64 -1.38
C TRP A 179 14.73 0.76 -0.26
N VAL A 180 13.42 0.52 -0.22
CA VAL A 180 12.84 -0.44 0.73
C VAL A 180 13.42 -1.83 0.52
N HIS A 181 13.49 -2.29 -0.73
CA HIS A 181 14.10 -3.57 -1.07
C HIS A 181 15.58 -3.62 -0.66
N PHE A 182 16.34 -2.57 -0.95
CA PHE A 182 17.73 -2.43 -0.51
C PHE A 182 17.86 -2.60 1.01
N ARG A 183 17.03 -1.92 1.79
CA ARG A 183 17.06 -2.00 3.25
C ARG A 183 16.71 -3.39 3.77
N VAL A 184 15.64 -3.99 3.27
CA VAL A 184 15.23 -5.36 3.66
C VAL A 184 16.33 -6.37 3.37
N PHE A 185 17.08 -6.22 2.28
CA PHE A 185 18.11 -7.15 1.89
C PHE A 185 19.42 -6.99 2.66
N PHE A 186 19.88 -5.75 2.84
CA PHE A 186 21.12 -5.48 3.57
C PHE A 186 20.92 -5.49 5.09
N GLY A 187 19.67 -5.53 5.57
CA GLY A 187 19.33 -5.51 6.99
C GLY A 187 20.05 -4.37 7.70
N SER A 188 20.62 -4.64 8.86
CA SER A 188 21.32 -3.63 9.68
C SER A 188 22.48 -2.93 8.95
N ILE A 189 23.10 -3.56 7.94
CA ILE A 189 24.16 -2.90 7.14
C ILE A 189 23.58 -1.73 6.33
N SER A 190 22.30 -1.78 5.99
CA SER A 190 21.59 -0.70 5.29
C SER A 190 21.54 0.60 6.10
N GLN A 191 21.62 0.51 7.44
CA GLN A 191 21.62 1.67 8.33
C GLN A 191 22.89 2.51 8.18
N CYS A 192 24.00 1.92 7.71
CA CYS A 192 25.22 2.66 7.39
C CYS A 192 25.12 3.49 6.10
N PHE A 193 24.04 3.31 5.32
CA PHE A 193 23.75 4.08 4.12
C PHE A 193 22.55 5.01 4.38
N PRO A 194 22.73 6.10 5.13
CA PRO A 194 21.68 7.10 5.31
C PRO A 194 21.37 7.70 3.94
N ASN A 195 20.08 7.78 3.62
CA ASN A 195 19.65 8.30 2.34
C ASN A 195 18.51 9.30 2.51
N ARG A 196 18.92 10.58 2.51
CA ARG A 196 18.00 11.73 2.55
C ARG A 196 17.02 11.75 1.38
N THR A 197 17.39 11.20 0.23
CA THR A 197 16.50 11.11 -0.94
C THR A 197 15.38 10.09 -0.70
N PHE A 198 15.70 8.95 -0.09
CA PHE A 198 14.69 7.97 0.31
C PHE A 198 13.73 8.53 1.37
N GLU A 199 14.27 9.23 2.37
CA GLU A 199 13.48 9.91 3.40
C GLU A 199 12.51 10.92 2.78
N LYS A 200 12.97 11.73 1.81
CA LYS A 200 12.09 12.65 1.06
C LYS A 200 10.95 11.95 0.33
N TYR A 201 11.19 10.80 -0.29
CA TYR A 201 10.12 10.03 -0.93
C TYR A 201 9.12 9.50 0.10
N CYS A 202 9.61 9.01 1.25
CA CYS A 202 8.76 8.56 2.34
C CYS A 202 7.90 9.70 2.90
N GLU A 203 8.51 10.85 3.17
CA GLU A 203 7.82 12.07 3.61
C GLU A 203 6.75 12.49 2.62
N ARG A 204 7.05 12.47 1.31
CA ARG A 204 6.08 12.80 0.26
C ARG A 204 4.89 11.85 0.25
N LEU A 205 5.13 10.54 0.32
CA LEU A 205 4.06 9.54 0.35
C LEU A 205 3.19 9.68 1.61
N HIS A 206 3.81 9.90 2.77
CA HIS A 206 3.08 10.10 4.03
C HIS A 206 2.30 11.41 4.01
N PHE A 207 2.87 12.49 3.48
CA PHE A 207 2.18 13.77 3.30
C PHE A 207 0.90 13.58 2.48
N TYR A 208 1.00 12.85 1.37
CA TYR A 208 -0.13 12.59 0.50
C TYR A 208 -1.27 11.90 1.27
N ILE A 209 -0.98 10.76 1.90
CA ILE A 209 -1.97 9.99 2.66
C ILE A 209 -2.54 10.80 3.83
N ASN A 210 -1.69 11.56 4.55
CA ASN A 210 -2.13 12.40 5.66
C ASN A 210 -3.12 13.48 5.22
N CYS A 211 -2.95 14.09 4.05
CA CYS A 211 -3.92 15.06 3.55
C CYS A 211 -5.32 14.46 3.35
N TYR A 212 -5.42 13.20 2.92
CA TYR A 212 -6.72 12.52 2.83
C TYR A 212 -7.29 12.20 4.20
N ILE A 213 -6.44 11.70 5.11
CA ILE A 213 -6.84 11.42 6.49
C ILE A 213 -7.38 12.70 7.14
N ASP A 214 -6.65 13.80 7.04
CA ASP A 214 -7.02 15.09 7.63
C ASP A 214 -8.33 15.63 7.02
N ASP A 215 -8.54 15.45 5.72
CA ASP A 215 -9.79 15.85 5.08
C ASP A 215 -10.99 15.06 5.61
N GLU A 216 -10.86 13.73 5.72
CA GLU A 216 -11.92 12.89 6.26
C GLU A 216 -12.15 13.13 7.76
N LEU A 217 -11.09 13.36 8.54
CA LEU A 217 -11.21 13.74 9.96
C LEU A 217 -11.98 15.05 10.13
N ARG A 218 -11.69 16.08 9.31
CA ARG A 218 -12.44 17.34 9.33
C ARG A 218 -13.92 17.15 9.02
N LYS A 219 -14.27 16.29 8.05
CA LYS A 219 -15.67 15.97 7.74
C LYS A 219 -16.36 15.28 8.92
N ILE A 220 -15.69 14.32 9.57
CA ILE A 220 -16.22 13.63 10.75
C ILE A 220 -16.44 14.64 11.89
N GLU A 221 -15.50 15.54 12.15
CA GLU A 221 -15.64 16.60 13.15
C GLU A 221 -16.82 17.53 12.87
N GLN A 222 -17.01 17.94 11.61
CA GLN A 222 -18.17 18.74 11.19
C GLN A 222 -19.49 17.99 11.38
N ILE A 223 -19.55 16.70 11.03
CA ILE A 223 -20.75 15.88 11.22
C ILE A 223 -21.06 15.72 12.71
N MET A 224 -20.05 15.50 13.54
CA MET A 224 -20.22 15.38 14.99
C MET A 224 -20.68 16.70 15.62
N SER A 225 -20.15 17.84 15.19
CA SER A 225 -20.57 19.15 15.68
C SER A 225 -22.01 19.47 15.26
N LEU A 226 -22.39 19.20 14.00
CA LEU A 226 -23.75 19.34 13.50
C LEU A 226 -24.75 18.46 14.25
N LYS A 227 -24.40 17.20 14.55
CA LYS A 227 -25.23 16.30 15.36
C LYS A 227 -25.42 16.84 16.78
N THR A 228 -24.37 17.40 17.36
CA THR A 228 -24.40 18.02 18.70
C THR A 228 -25.29 19.26 18.71
N VAL A 229 -25.12 20.18 17.74
CA VAL A 229 -25.96 21.37 17.57
C VAL A 229 -27.42 20.98 17.34
N THR A 230 -27.68 19.98 16.51
CA THR A 230 -29.05 19.47 16.25
C THR A 230 -29.68 18.90 17.52
N ARG A 231 -28.91 18.18 18.33
CA ARG A 231 -29.37 17.61 19.61
C ARG A 231 -29.72 18.72 20.61
N ILE A 232 -28.85 19.74 20.72
CA ILE A 232 -29.09 20.92 21.55
C ILE A 232 -30.34 21.66 21.07
N SER A 233 -30.44 21.98 19.77
CA SER A 233 -31.60 22.65 19.18
C SER A 233 -32.92 21.90 19.46
N LYS A 234 -32.93 20.56 19.34
CA LYS A 234 -34.11 19.75 19.69
C LYS A 234 -34.50 19.86 21.16
N ILE A 235 -33.55 19.97 22.09
CA ILE A 235 -33.82 20.12 23.53
C ILE A 235 -34.36 21.53 23.84
N TYR A 236 -33.83 22.57 23.21
CA TYR A 236 -34.20 23.96 23.51
C TYR A 236 -35.41 24.47 22.70
N SER A 237 -35.76 23.85 21.57
CA SER A 237 -36.90 24.26 20.74
C SER A 237 -38.27 24.23 21.46
N PRO A 238 -38.61 23.23 22.30
CA PRO A 238 -39.88 23.22 23.03
C PRO A 238 -39.86 24.25 24.17
N LEU A 239 -38.71 24.40 24.84
CA LEU A 239 -38.53 25.35 25.94
C LEU A 239 -38.68 26.81 25.46
N ARG A 240 -38.20 27.10 24.25
CA ARG A 240 -38.34 28.41 23.60
C ARG A 240 -39.79 28.68 23.19
N ALA A 241 -40.47 27.71 22.61
CA ALA A 241 -41.88 27.81 22.26
C ALA A 241 -42.76 28.06 23.49
N GLU A 242 -42.46 27.39 24.61
CA GLU A 242 -43.20 27.57 25.87
C GLU A 242 -43.03 28.98 26.46
N LEU A 243 -41.81 29.55 26.38
CA LEU A 243 -41.53 30.93 26.80
C LEU A 243 -42.21 31.99 25.92
N GLU A 244 -42.37 31.71 24.62
CA GLU A 244 -43.05 32.61 23.68
C GLU A 244 -44.58 32.59 23.87
N THR A 245 -45.19 31.46 24.23
CA THR A 245 -46.63 31.37 24.57
C THR A 245 -47.03 31.98 25.91
N ARG A 246 -46.07 32.21 26.82
CA ARG A 246 -46.33 32.83 28.13
C ARG A 246 -46.22 34.36 28.13
N ARG A 247 -45.95 34.96 26.97
CA ARG A 247 -45.91 36.40 26.73
C ARG A 247 -47.21 36.88 26.10
#